data_AF-A0A948VHK4-F1
#
_entry.id   AF-A0A948VHK4-F1
#
_cell.length_a   1.000
_cell.length_b   1.000
_cell.length_c   1.000
_cell.angle_alpha   90.00
_cell.angle_beta   90.00
_cell.angle_gamma   90.00
#
_symmetry.space_group_name_H-M   'P 1'
#
loop_
_entity.id
_entity.type
_entity.pdbx_description
1 polymer ?
#
loop_
_entity_poly.entity_id
_entity_poly.type
_entity_poly.pdbx_seq_one_letter_code
_entity_poly.pdbx_strand_id
1 'polypeptide(L)'
;MKKKKRGPPVITFKEVEEIYKEKKSLAGKNDFGFVANIFSDIHDKYIKRAKKQGKDANQSWNAWSGKNFQKLIYYIVEDFIKDAKNDMAAVTNDDTLRRDKLSPELEKVRKNIEILYANYSIVPDADIIIYDKLNFKVIAVLSCKASLRERVAQAAYWKIKLQSGNITKNIVCYLVSSDKDDDFKDVGKDISRNRIIVEFGELDGAYIFKEIPESKKVKHFNKIFDDLDSIFDKWFKKK
;
A
#
# COMPACT_ATOMS: atom_id res chain seq x y z
N MET A 1 -24.33 -27.85 3.27
CA MET A 1 -24.50 -26.44 3.72
C MET A 1 -24.74 -25.54 2.52
N LYS A 2 -25.94 -24.95 2.36
CA LYS A 2 -26.22 -23.97 1.29
C LYS A 2 -25.45 -22.67 1.62
N LYS A 3 -24.50 -22.26 0.78
CA LYS A 3 -23.87 -20.93 0.88
C LYS A 3 -25.00 -19.89 0.81
N LYS A 4 -25.24 -19.14 1.90
CA LYS A 4 -26.13 -17.96 1.86
C LYS A 4 -25.66 -17.09 0.70
N LYS A 5 -26.51 -16.88 -0.31
CA LYS A 5 -26.25 -15.92 -1.39
C LYS A 5 -25.96 -14.58 -0.74
N ARG A 6 -24.71 -14.12 -0.79
CA ARG A 6 -24.34 -12.78 -0.31
C ARG A 6 -25.11 -11.80 -1.19
N GLY A 7 -25.94 -10.95 -0.58
CA GLY A 7 -26.58 -9.85 -1.29
C GLY A 7 -25.53 -8.94 -1.94
N PRO A 8 -25.92 -8.07 -2.87
CA PRO A 8 -24.98 -7.20 -3.58
C PRO A 8 -24.12 -6.41 -2.58
N PRO A 9 -22.83 -6.18 -2.92
CA PRO A 9 -21.94 -5.37 -2.09
C PRO A 9 -22.52 -3.96 -1.92
N VAL A 10 -22.28 -3.33 -0.77
CA VAL A 10 -22.78 -1.97 -0.49
C VAL A 10 -22.17 -0.98 -1.49
N ILE A 11 -20.87 -1.09 -1.74
CA ILE A 11 -20.13 -0.38 -2.78
C ILE A 11 -19.26 -1.41 -3.52
N THR A 12 -19.23 -1.37 -4.84
CA THR A 12 -18.32 -2.18 -5.67
C THR A 12 -16.96 -1.51 -5.80
N PHE A 13 -15.92 -2.28 -6.14
CA PHE A 13 -14.60 -1.67 -6.41
C PHE A 13 -14.63 -0.80 -7.68
N LYS A 14 -15.46 -1.13 -8.67
CA LYS A 14 -15.67 -0.28 -9.85
C LYS A 14 -16.15 1.12 -9.47
N GLU A 15 -17.09 1.22 -8.53
CA GLU A 15 -17.54 2.53 -8.01
C GLU A 15 -16.40 3.28 -7.28
N VAL A 16 -15.47 2.57 -6.62
CA VAL A 16 -14.28 3.18 -6.01
C VAL A 16 -13.36 3.77 -7.08
N GLU A 17 -13.11 3.04 -8.16
CA GLU A 17 -12.33 3.53 -9.31
C GLU A 17 -12.99 4.76 -9.97
N GLU A 18 -14.32 4.77 -10.09
CA GLU A 18 -15.07 5.90 -10.64
C GLU A 18 -14.91 7.15 -9.75
N ILE A 19 -15.04 7.02 -8.43
CA ILE A 19 -14.81 8.12 -7.48
C ILE A 19 -13.38 8.67 -7.61
N TYR A 20 -12.39 7.79 -7.74
CA TYR A 20 -11.00 8.20 -7.96
C TYR A 20 -10.84 9.00 -9.25
N LYS A 21 -11.35 8.47 -10.38
CA LYS A 21 -11.22 9.09 -11.71
C LYS A 21 -11.89 10.46 -11.76
N GLU A 22 -13.08 10.59 -11.18
CA GLU A 22 -13.81 11.85 -11.08
C GLU A 22 -12.98 12.90 -10.34
N LYS A 23 -12.45 12.57 -9.16
CA LYS A 23 -11.60 13.48 -8.38
C LYS A 23 -10.31 13.84 -9.11
N LYS A 24 -9.67 12.87 -9.75
CA LYS A 24 -8.46 13.11 -10.55
C LYS A 24 -8.71 14.07 -11.70
N SER A 25 -9.85 13.93 -12.39
CA SER A 25 -10.20 14.83 -13.49
C SER A 25 -10.38 16.29 -13.06
N LEU A 26 -10.75 16.52 -11.80
CA LEU A 26 -10.94 17.85 -11.22
C LEU A 26 -9.64 18.47 -10.67
N ALA A 27 -8.73 17.66 -10.14
CA ALA A 27 -7.47 18.11 -9.54
C ALA A 27 -6.40 18.47 -10.59
N GLY A 28 -6.42 17.83 -11.76
CA GLY A 28 -5.42 17.99 -12.82
C GLY A 28 -4.45 16.81 -12.90
N LYS A 29 -3.73 16.69 -14.03
CA LYS A 29 -3.04 15.44 -14.43
C LYS A 29 -1.98 14.94 -13.43
N ASN A 30 -1.32 15.83 -12.70
CA ASN A 30 -0.22 15.49 -11.78
C ASN A 30 -0.53 15.88 -10.32
N ASP A 31 -1.76 16.30 -10.02
CA ASP A 31 -2.14 16.63 -8.66
C ASP A 31 -2.83 15.42 -8.02
N PHE A 32 -2.14 14.80 -7.07
CA PHE A 32 -2.68 13.71 -6.28
C PHE A 32 -3.15 14.17 -4.89
N GLY A 33 -3.15 15.46 -4.56
CA GLY A 33 -3.58 15.97 -3.25
C GLY A 33 -4.98 15.49 -2.84
N PHE A 34 -5.87 15.24 -3.81
CA PHE A 34 -7.21 14.71 -3.59
C PHE A 34 -7.23 13.31 -2.93
N VAL A 35 -6.15 12.53 -3.02
CA VAL A 35 -6.11 11.18 -2.44
C VAL A 35 -6.10 11.20 -0.92
N ALA A 36 -5.72 12.31 -0.28
CA ALA A 36 -5.71 12.40 1.18
C ALA A 36 -7.09 12.09 1.80
N ASN A 37 -8.15 12.53 1.12
CA ASN A 37 -9.53 12.43 1.62
C ASN A 37 -10.34 11.29 0.97
N ILE A 38 -9.81 10.64 -0.07
CA ILE A 38 -10.59 9.67 -0.87
C ILE A 38 -11.14 8.51 -0.03
N PHE A 39 -10.36 8.04 0.94
CA PHE A 39 -10.79 6.92 1.80
C PHE A 39 -11.91 7.33 2.74
N SER A 40 -11.86 8.56 3.27
CA SER A 40 -12.94 9.13 4.09
C SER A 40 -14.22 9.32 3.28
N ASP A 41 -14.11 9.84 2.05
CA ASP A 41 -15.26 10.03 1.16
C ASP A 41 -15.96 8.71 0.83
N ILE A 42 -15.17 7.65 0.58
CA ILE A 42 -15.68 6.29 0.35
C ILE A 42 -16.36 5.77 1.61
N HIS A 43 -15.76 5.98 2.79
CA HIS A 43 -16.35 5.59 4.07
C HIS A 43 -17.72 6.23 4.28
N ASP A 44 -17.84 7.55 4.12
CA ASP A 44 -19.10 8.27 4.33
C ASP A 44 -20.19 7.81 3.37
N LYS A 45 -19.84 7.60 2.09
CA LYS A 45 -20.76 7.05 1.08
C LYS A 45 -21.19 5.63 1.44
N TYR A 46 -20.27 4.81 1.96
CA TYR A 46 -20.53 3.44 2.37
C TYR A 46 -21.53 3.38 3.54
N ILE A 47 -21.26 4.14 4.62
CA ILE A 47 -22.10 4.14 5.82
C ILE A 47 -23.53 4.58 5.49
N LYS A 48 -23.69 5.63 4.68
CA LYS A 48 -25.01 6.11 4.22
C LYS A 48 -25.78 5.01 3.48
N ARG A 49 -25.13 4.25 2.61
CA ARG A 49 -25.78 3.18 1.82
C ARG A 49 -26.02 1.91 2.61
N ALA A 50 -25.11 1.53 3.51
CA ALA A 50 -25.26 0.38 4.39
C ALA A 50 -26.48 0.55 5.32
N LYS A 51 -26.64 1.75 5.91
CA LYS A 51 -27.81 2.10 6.72
C LYS A 51 -29.12 1.98 5.93
N LYS A 52 -29.16 2.50 4.69
CA LYS A 52 -30.33 2.36 3.78
C LYS A 52 -30.66 0.90 3.43
N GLN A 53 -29.68 0.00 3.48
CA GLN A 53 -29.86 -1.44 3.24
C GLN A 53 -30.19 -2.24 4.51
N GLY A 54 -30.36 -1.57 5.66
CA GLY A 54 -30.63 -2.24 6.94
C GLY A 54 -29.46 -3.12 7.43
N LYS A 55 -28.24 -2.87 6.97
CA LYS A 55 -27.03 -3.60 7.37
C LYS A 55 -26.37 -2.93 8.57
N ASP A 56 -25.68 -3.72 9.39
CA ASP A 56 -24.70 -3.17 10.34
C ASP A 56 -23.57 -2.51 9.54
N ALA A 57 -23.61 -1.19 9.48
CA ALA A 57 -22.72 -0.39 8.65
C ALA A 57 -21.26 -0.52 9.11
N ASN A 58 -21.00 -0.58 10.41
CA ASN A 58 -19.64 -0.63 10.95
C ASN A 58 -19.02 -2.01 10.77
N GLN A 59 -19.78 -3.07 11.06
CA GLN A 59 -19.30 -4.44 10.87
C GLN A 59 -19.04 -4.74 9.38
N SER A 60 -19.97 -4.33 8.49
CA SER A 60 -19.82 -4.53 7.05
C SER A 60 -18.70 -3.69 6.44
N TRP A 61 -18.52 -2.44 6.91
CA TRP A 61 -17.40 -1.59 6.52
C TRP A 61 -16.07 -2.23 6.88
N ASN A 62 -15.91 -2.76 8.10
CA ASN A 62 -14.64 -3.33 8.53
C ASN A 62 -14.17 -4.48 7.65
N ALA A 63 -15.08 -5.38 7.27
CA ALA A 63 -14.77 -6.48 6.35
C ALA A 63 -14.49 -5.98 4.92
N TRP A 64 -15.21 -4.95 4.46
CA TRP A 64 -15.09 -4.44 3.09
C TRP A 64 -13.84 -3.58 2.90
N SER A 65 -13.56 -2.69 3.85
CA SER A 65 -12.50 -1.68 3.76
C SER A 65 -11.11 -2.28 3.77
N GLY A 66 -10.83 -3.32 4.56
CA GLY A 66 -9.51 -3.95 4.56
C GLY A 66 -9.11 -4.46 3.17
N LYS A 67 -10.01 -5.20 2.50
CA LYS A 67 -9.77 -5.74 1.16
C LYS A 67 -9.71 -4.68 0.07
N ASN A 68 -10.58 -3.66 0.13
CA ASN A 68 -10.63 -2.63 -0.90
C ASN A 68 -9.61 -1.51 -0.67
N PHE A 69 -9.08 -1.34 0.53
CA PHE A 69 -8.01 -0.40 0.83
C PHE A 69 -6.76 -0.77 0.02
N GLN A 70 -6.28 -2.01 0.13
CA GLN A 70 -5.10 -2.47 -0.62
C GLN A 70 -5.29 -2.30 -2.13
N LYS A 71 -6.46 -2.66 -2.65
CA LYS A 71 -6.79 -2.49 -4.08
C LYS A 71 -6.81 -1.03 -4.50
N LEU A 72 -7.34 -0.13 -3.67
CA LEU A 72 -7.36 1.30 -3.93
C LEU A 72 -5.93 1.84 -3.97
N ILE A 73 -5.06 1.47 -3.00
CA ILE A 73 -3.67 1.91 -3.01
C ILE A 73 -2.94 1.38 -4.24
N TYR A 74 -3.13 0.11 -4.58
CA TYR A 74 -2.58 -0.48 -5.80
C TYR A 74 -2.99 0.32 -7.04
N TYR A 75 -4.28 0.64 -7.16
CA TYR A 75 -4.80 1.39 -8.29
C TYR A 75 -4.21 2.80 -8.39
N ILE A 76 -4.14 3.51 -7.25
CA ILE A 76 -3.55 4.85 -7.17
C ILE A 76 -2.06 4.83 -7.55
N VAL A 77 -1.29 3.89 -7.00
CA VAL A 77 0.16 3.78 -7.26
C VAL A 77 0.41 3.35 -8.71
N GLU A 78 -0.36 2.42 -9.26
CA GLU A 78 -0.23 2.00 -10.64
C GLU A 78 -0.53 3.15 -11.61
N ASP A 79 -1.58 3.93 -11.34
CA ASP A 79 -1.96 5.10 -12.12
C ASP A 79 -0.90 6.21 -12.02
N PHE A 80 -0.34 6.46 -10.83
CA PHE A 80 0.79 7.37 -10.64
C PHE A 80 2.02 6.97 -11.48
N ILE A 81 2.42 5.69 -11.43
CA ILE A 81 3.60 5.23 -12.19
C ILE A 81 3.38 5.34 -13.70
N LYS A 82 2.15 5.09 -14.18
CA LYS A 82 1.80 5.27 -15.60
C LYS A 82 1.87 6.74 -16.03
N ASP A 83 1.50 7.66 -15.14
CA ASP A 83 1.44 9.10 -15.45
C ASP A 83 2.76 9.85 -15.24
N ALA A 84 3.61 9.42 -14.30
CA ALA A 84 4.84 10.11 -13.89
C ALA A 84 5.96 10.13 -14.97
N LYS A 85 5.64 9.80 -16.23
CA LYS A 85 6.60 9.63 -17.34
C LYS A 85 7.69 8.57 -17.07
N ASN A 86 7.57 7.80 -16.00
CA ASN A 86 8.49 6.74 -15.62
C ASN A 86 8.03 5.39 -16.21
N ASP A 87 8.00 5.28 -17.54
CA ASP A 87 7.69 4.02 -18.23
C ASP A 87 8.69 2.90 -17.90
N MET A 88 9.80 3.24 -17.22
CA MET A 88 10.80 2.32 -16.72
C MET A 88 10.37 1.56 -15.46
N ALA A 89 9.29 1.95 -14.77
CA ALA A 89 8.80 1.28 -13.57
C ALA A 89 7.46 0.57 -13.82
N ALA A 90 7.23 -0.53 -13.09
CA ALA A 90 6.00 -1.31 -13.11
C ALA A 90 5.58 -1.73 -11.70
N VAL A 91 4.33 -2.16 -11.55
CA VAL A 91 3.74 -2.60 -10.29
C VAL A 91 3.24 -4.03 -10.41
N THR A 92 3.43 -4.80 -9.35
CA THR A 92 2.79 -6.11 -9.13
C THR A 92 2.45 -6.28 -7.64
N ASN A 93 1.99 -7.45 -7.24
CA ASN A 93 1.67 -7.77 -5.84
C ASN A 93 2.09 -9.20 -5.49
N ASP A 94 2.18 -9.49 -4.20
CA ASP A 94 2.60 -10.80 -3.72
C ASP A 94 1.65 -11.94 -4.15
N ASP A 95 0.33 -11.71 -4.12
CA ASP A 95 -0.69 -12.64 -4.64
C ASP A 95 -0.41 -13.07 -6.09
N THR A 96 0.09 -12.15 -6.92
CA THR A 96 0.49 -12.44 -8.29
C THR A 96 1.78 -13.24 -8.33
N LEU A 97 2.80 -12.84 -7.57
CA LEU A 97 4.09 -13.54 -7.54
C LEU A 97 4.01 -14.94 -6.91
N ARG A 98 3.01 -15.22 -6.07
CA ARG A 98 2.79 -16.55 -5.47
C ARG A 98 2.13 -17.56 -6.42
N ARG A 99 1.68 -17.16 -7.61
CA ARG A 99 1.03 -18.07 -8.57
C ARG A 99 2.04 -19.06 -9.19
N ASP A 100 1.55 -20.24 -9.55
CA ASP A 100 2.38 -21.31 -10.14
C ASP A 100 2.88 -20.97 -11.55
N LYS A 101 2.09 -20.19 -12.32
CA LYS A 101 2.41 -19.81 -13.70
C LYS A 101 2.62 -18.30 -13.77
N LEU A 102 3.87 -17.90 -13.78
CA LEU A 102 4.29 -16.51 -13.94
C LEU A 102 4.77 -16.26 -15.38
N SER A 103 4.70 -15.02 -15.83
CA SER A 103 5.42 -14.62 -17.04
C SER A 103 6.93 -14.64 -16.77
N PRO A 104 7.78 -14.76 -17.80
CA PRO A 104 9.24 -14.70 -17.63
C PRO A 104 9.73 -13.43 -16.93
N GLU A 105 8.99 -12.32 -17.09
CA GLU A 105 9.21 -11.07 -16.37
C GLU A 105 8.95 -11.24 -14.87
N LEU A 106 7.76 -11.72 -14.49
CA LEU A 106 7.35 -11.84 -13.09
C LEU A 106 8.15 -12.92 -12.35
N GLU A 107 8.65 -13.95 -13.04
CA GLU A 107 9.59 -14.91 -12.44
C GLU A 107 10.90 -14.23 -12.01
N LYS A 108 11.42 -13.30 -12.81
CA LYS A 108 12.63 -12.55 -12.46
C LYS A 108 12.36 -11.59 -11.30
N VAL A 109 11.22 -10.91 -11.31
CA VAL A 109 10.80 -10.03 -10.20
C VAL A 109 10.68 -10.84 -8.90
N ARG A 110 10.04 -12.02 -8.95
CA ARG A 110 9.92 -12.94 -7.81
C ARG A 110 11.30 -13.33 -7.26
N LYS A 111 12.24 -13.74 -8.13
CA LYS A 111 13.61 -14.09 -7.71
C LYS A 111 14.36 -12.91 -7.07
N ASN A 112 14.01 -11.67 -7.42
CA ASN A 112 14.61 -10.45 -6.88
C ASN A 112 13.98 -9.96 -5.56
N ILE A 113 12.99 -10.67 -5.00
CA ILE A 113 12.34 -10.31 -3.73
C ILE A 113 12.21 -11.49 -2.76
N GLU A 114 12.24 -12.73 -3.25
CA GLU A 114 12.15 -13.92 -2.40
C GLU A 114 13.27 -14.00 -1.37
N ILE A 115 12.89 -14.40 -0.16
CA ILE A 115 13.82 -14.68 0.93
C ILE A 115 14.02 -16.20 1.01
N LEU A 116 15.27 -16.62 0.99
CA LEU A 116 15.65 -18.03 1.10
C LEU A 116 15.74 -18.44 2.58
N TYR A 117 15.17 -19.58 2.90
CA TYR A 117 15.19 -20.24 4.21
C TYR A 117 15.57 -21.71 4.02
N ALA A 118 16.86 -22.02 4.14
CA ALA A 118 17.39 -23.35 3.84
C ALA A 118 16.88 -23.84 2.46
N ASN A 119 16.00 -24.85 2.44
CA ASN A 119 15.43 -25.44 1.21
C ASN A 119 14.12 -24.78 0.74
N TYR A 120 13.68 -23.72 1.41
CA TYR A 120 12.42 -23.02 1.12
C TYR A 120 12.71 -21.60 0.62
N SER A 121 11.80 -21.06 -0.19
CA SER A 121 11.75 -19.63 -0.52
C SER A 121 10.40 -19.06 -0.15
N ILE A 122 10.38 -17.80 0.31
CA ILE A 122 9.16 -17.11 0.68
C ILE A 122 9.15 -15.73 0.02
N VAL A 123 8.07 -15.43 -0.72
CA VAL A 123 7.74 -14.07 -1.14
C VAL A 123 7.25 -13.30 0.11
N PRO A 124 7.86 -12.15 0.47
CA PRO A 124 7.41 -11.32 1.58
C PRO A 124 5.94 -10.90 1.49
N ASP A 125 5.35 -10.51 2.63
CA ASP A 125 4.04 -9.84 2.67
C ASP A 125 4.19 -8.40 2.16
N ALA A 126 4.13 -8.28 0.84
CA ALA A 126 4.28 -7.04 0.10
C ALA A 126 3.05 -6.84 -0.80
N ASP A 127 2.04 -6.15 -0.27
CA ASP A 127 0.76 -5.91 -0.94
C ASP A 127 0.93 -5.20 -2.30
N ILE A 128 1.98 -4.37 -2.42
CA ILE A 128 2.36 -3.69 -3.66
C ILE A 128 3.88 -3.77 -3.81
N ILE A 129 4.33 -4.12 -5.01
CA ILE A 129 5.74 -4.29 -5.35
C ILE A 129 6.01 -3.43 -6.59
N ILE A 130 6.92 -2.47 -6.46
CA ILE A 130 7.36 -1.59 -7.54
C ILE A 130 8.73 -2.08 -8.03
N TYR A 131 8.87 -2.29 -9.33
CA TYR A 131 10.10 -2.81 -9.93
C TYR A 131 10.49 -2.09 -11.22
N ASP A 132 11.77 -2.18 -11.56
CA ASP A 132 12.37 -1.66 -12.79
C ASP A 132 12.08 -2.62 -13.96
N LYS A 133 11.38 -2.18 -15.00
CA LYS A 133 11.02 -3.01 -16.17
C LYS A 133 12.22 -3.48 -16.98
N LEU A 134 13.36 -2.78 -16.91
CA LEU A 134 14.52 -3.09 -17.75
C LEU A 134 15.37 -4.21 -17.16
N ASN A 135 15.49 -4.27 -15.83
CA ASN A 135 16.33 -5.26 -15.15
C ASN A 135 15.59 -6.10 -14.10
N PHE A 136 14.29 -5.89 -13.93
CA PHE A 136 13.40 -6.62 -13.03
C PHE A 136 13.77 -6.53 -11.54
N LYS A 137 14.65 -5.61 -11.16
CA LYS A 137 15.00 -5.38 -9.75
C LYS A 137 13.85 -4.67 -9.05
N VAL A 138 13.53 -5.13 -7.85
CA VAL A 138 12.55 -4.48 -7.00
C VAL A 138 13.15 -3.19 -6.45
N ILE A 139 12.39 -2.10 -6.61
CA ILE A 139 12.76 -0.75 -6.16
C ILE A 139 12.17 -0.52 -4.77
N ALA A 140 10.88 -0.79 -4.62
CA ALA A 140 10.15 -0.56 -3.38
C ALA A 140 9.03 -1.58 -3.18
N VAL A 141 8.67 -1.79 -1.91
CA VAL A 141 7.50 -2.56 -1.49
C VAL A 141 6.64 -1.70 -0.55
N LEU A 142 5.32 -1.84 -0.67
CA LEU A 142 4.37 -1.17 0.19
C LEU A 142 3.52 -2.23 0.91
N SER A 143 3.60 -2.24 2.24
CA SER A 143 2.70 -3.01 3.09
C SER A 143 1.49 -2.15 3.44
N CYS A 144 0.32 -2.51 2.94
CA CYS A 144 -0.93 -1.78 3.05
C CYS A 144 -1.82 -2.38 4.14
N LYS A 145 -2.00 -1.66 5.26
CA LYS A 145 -2.69 -2.17 6.45
C LYS A 145 -3.72 -1.16 6.94
N ALA A 146 -5.01 -1.48 6.83
CA ALA A 146 -6.08 -0.59 7.32
C ALA A 146 -6.12 -0.47 8.87
N SER A 147 -5.77 -1.55 9.55
CA SER A 147 -5.52 -1.59 10.99
C SER A 147 -4.11 -2.11 11.18
N LEU A 148 -3.43 -1.74 12.26
CA LEU A 148 -2.00 -1.93 12.41
C LEU A 148 -1.73 -3.09 13.36
N ARG A 149 -2.11 -2.97 14.64
CA ARG A 149 -1.87 -4.00 15.67
C ARG A 149 -0.42 -4.54 15.57
N GLU A 150 -0.19 -5.83 15.73
CA GLU A 150 1.12 -6.47 15.56
C GLU A 150 1.64 -6.47 14.10
N ARG A 151 0.84 -6.06 13.12
CA ARG A 151 1.19 -6.14 11.69
C ARG A 151 2.23 -5.12 11.25
N VAL A 152 2.46 -4.07 12.04
CA VAL A 152 3.61 -3.17 11.83
C VAL A 152 4.92 -3.91 12.06
N ALA A 153 4.98 -4.74 13.11
CA ALA A 153 6.14 -5.56 13.38
C ALA A 153 6.37 -6.60 12.27
N GLN A 154 5.31 -7.12 11.65
CA GLN A 154 5.42 -8.00 10.47
C GLN A 154 6.02 -7.28 9.25
N ALA A 155 5.61 -6.03 8.99
CA ALA A 155 6.21 -5.24 7.91
C ALA A 155 7.69 -4.94 8.20
N ALA A 156 8.02 -4.57 9.43
CA ALA A 156 9.40 -4.36 9.86
C ALA A 156 10.25 -5.64 9.75
N TYR A 157 9.69 -6.79 10.11
CA TYR A 157 10.34 -8.09 9.96
C TYR A 157 10.76 -8.35 8.50
N TRP A 158 9.88 -8.09 7.53
CA TRP A 158 10.22 -8.26 6.12
C TRP A 158 11.32 -7.31 5.66
N LYS A 159 11.31 -6.05 6.12
CA LYS A 159 12.40 -5.11 5.82
C LYS A 159 13.74 -5.62 6.33
N ILE A 160 13.81 -6.11 7.56
CA ILE A 160 15.03 -6.71 8.14
C ILE A 160 15.52 -7.88 7.27
N LYS A 161 14.60 -8.76 6.85
CA LYS A 161 14.95 -9.90 5.99
C LYS A 161 15.47 -9.45 4.63
N LEU A 162 14.83 -8.47 4.00
CA LEU A 162 15.28 -7.90 2.74
C LEU A 162 16.66 -7.24 2.87
N GLN A 163 16.94 -6.54 3.97
CA GLN A 163 18.25 -5.94 4.26
C GLN A 163 19.38 -6.97 4.39
N SER A 164 19.07 -8.19 4.84
CA SER A 164 20.08 -9.25 4.98
C SER A 164 20.57 -9.82 3.64
N GLY A 165 19.83 -9.62 2.55
CA GLY A 165 20.17 -10.17 1.22
C GLY A 165 20.95 -9.20 0.33
N ASN A 166 21.96 -9.69 -0.39
CA ASN A 166 22.78 -8.85 -1.27
C ASN A 166 21.99 -8.21 -2.43
N ILE A 167 20.99 -8.92 -2.95
CA ILE A 167 20.12 -8.44 -4.04
C ILE A 167 19.03 -7.52 -3.50
N THR A 168 18.48 -7.85 -2.33
CA THR A 168 17.28 -7.24 -1.76
C THR A 168 17.55 -6.06 -0.83
N LYS A 169 18.81 -5.85 -0.38
CA LYS A 169 19.14 -4.87 0.67
C LYS A 169 18.78 -3.42 0.37
N ASN A 170 18.69 -3.07 -0.91
CA ASN A 170 18.37 -1.72 -1.35
C ASN A 170 16.87 -1.51 -1.61
N ILE A 171 16.03 -2.52 -1.35
CA ILE A 171 14.58 -2.40 -1.50
C ILE A 171 14.04 -1.47 -0.40
N VAL A 172 13.35 -0.41 -0.82
CA VAL A 172 12.64 0.50 0.07
C VAL A 172 11.35 -0.16 0.55
N CYS A 173 11.05 -0.12 1.84
CA CYS A 173 9.85 -0.69 2.43
C CYS A 173 9.03 0.40 3.13
N TYR A 174 7.83 0.63 2.61
CA TYR A 174 6.89 1.59 3.15
C TYR A 174 5.67 0.92 3.76
N LEU A 175 5.16 1.51 4.84
CA LEU A 175 3.85 1.20 5.39
C LEU A 175 2.82 2.18 4.83
N VAL A 176 1.68 1.70 4.37
CA VAL A 176 0.54 2.55 3.99
C VAL A 176 -0.65 2.15 4.85
N SER A 177 -1.29 3.12 5.50
CA SER A 177 -2.36 2.83 6.45
C SER A 177 -3.48 3.85 6.47
N SER A 178 -4.70 3.36 6.70
CA SER A 178 -5.82 4.21 7.11
C SER A 178 -5.86 4.48 8.61
N ASP A 179 -4.91 3.92 9.36
CA ASP A 179 -4.73 4.08 10.81
C ASP A 179 -6.03 3.96 11.63
N LYS A 180 -6.77 2.85 11.45
CA LYS A 180 -8.02 2.62 12.21
C LYS A 180 -7.85 2.53 13.72
N ASP A 181 -6.64 2.22 14.17
CA ASP A 181 -6.30 1.99 15.57
C ASP A 181 -5.71 3.27 16.23
N ASP A 182 -5.63 4.38 15.49
CA ASP A 182 -5.10 5.67 15.94
C ASP A 182 -3.65 5.62 16.45
N ASP A 183 -2.84 4.70 15.93
CA ASP A 183 -1.46 4.50 16.36
C ASP A 183 -0.57 5.70 15.99
N PHE A 184 -0.93 6.50 14.99
CA PHE A 184 -0.11 7.63 14.54
C PHE A 184 -0.57 9.00 15.07
N LYS A 185 -1.63 9.04 15.89
CA LYS A 185 -2.25 10.29 16.36
C LYS A 185 -1.35 11.10 17.29
N ASP A 186 -0.63 10.45 18.19
CA ASP A 186 0.09 11.09 19.29
C ASP A 186 1.62 11.01 19.14
N VAL A 187 2.33 11.98 19.75
CA VAL A 187 3.80 12.08 19.80
C VAL A 187 4.28 12.33 21.23
N GLY A 188 5.59 12.20 21.46
CA GLY A 188 6.18 12.48 22.77
C GLY A 188 5.92 11.33 23.75
N LYS A 189 5.37 11.65 24.93
CA LYS A 189 5.17 10.65 26.01
C LYS A 189 4.10 9.61 25.68
N ASP A 190 3.11 9.99 24.87
CA ASP A 190 1.96 9.16 24.52
C ASP A 190 2.12 8.48 23.15
N ILE A 191 3.32 8.52 22.57
CA ILE A 191 3.62 7.90 21.29
C ILE A 191 3.34 6.39 21.32
N SER A 192 2.63 5.87 20.31
CA SER A 192 2.34 4.44 20.23
C SER A 192 3.60 3.62 19.91
N ARG A 193 3.59 2.34 20.31
CA ARG A 193 4.66 1.39 19.95
C ARG A 193 4.79 1.23 18.43
N ASN A 194 3.67 1.21 17.73
CA ASN A 194 3.64 1.06 16.27
C ASN A 194 4.27 2.26 15.57
N ARG A 195 3.98 3.48 16.03
CA ARG A 195 4.62 4.69 15.53
C ARG A 195 6.12 4.68 15.83
N ILE A 196 6.54 4.26 17.03
CA ILE A 196 7.99 4.13 17.36
C ILE A 196 8.70 3.22 16.36
N ILE A 197 8.16 2.02 16.08
CA ILE A 197 8.76 1.04 15.16
C ILE A 197 8.96 1.63 13.76
N VAL A 198 8.02 2.45 13.30
CA VAL A 198 8.07 3.09 11.99
C VAL A 198 9.03 4.28 11.97
N GLU A 199 8.90 5.16 12.95
CA GLU A 199 9.57 6.45 12.98
C GLU A 199 11.07 6.33 13.31
N PHE A 200 11.42 5.38 14.19
CA PHE A 200 12.78 5.17 14.66
C PHE A 200 13.36 3.80 14.30
N GLY A 201 12.52 2.83 13.91
CA GLY A 201 12.96 1.49 13.55
C GLY A 201 13.25 1.31 12.06
N GLU A 202 12.98 0.10 11.59
CA GLU A 202 13.57 -0.43 10.35
C GLU A 202 12.88 0.01 9.07
N LEU A 203 11.58 0.34 9.13
CA LEU A 203 10.84 0.78 7.94
C LEU A 203 11.41 2.10 7.40
N ASP A 204 11.35 2.27 6.07
CA ASP A 204 11.88 3.48 5.42
C ASP A 204 10.91 4.66 5.56
N GLY A 205 9.63 4.39 5.82
CA GLY A 205 8.60 5.39 6.04
C GLY A 205 7.19 4.80 6.14
N ALA A 206 6.24 5.65 6.52
CA ALA A 206 4.82 5.37 6.53
C ALA A 206 3.98 6.54 6.01
N TYR A 207 2.88 6.19 5.35
CA TYR A 207 1.97 7.09 4.67
C TYR A 207 0.53 6.86 5.14
N ILE A 208 -0.04 7.87 5.79
CA ILE A 208 -1.27 7.71 6.58
C ILE A 208 -2.43 8.51 5.97
N PHE A 209 -3.60 7.87 5.82
CA PHE A 209 -4.86 8.49 5.36
C PHE A 209 -5.64 9.12 6.52
N LYS A 210 -4.95 9.93 7.32
CA LYS A 210 -5.53 10.63 8.46
C LYS A 210 -4.65 11.82 8.79
N GLU A 211 -5.26 12.88 9.33
CA GLU A 211 -4.52 14.00 9.92
C GLU A 211 -3.70 13.51 11.11
N ILE A 212 -2.38 13.66 11.02
CA ILE A 212 -1.42 13.20 12.03
C ILE A 212 -0.24 14.18 12.17
N PRO A 213 0.46 14.18 13.32
CA PRO A 213 1.75 14.87 13.44
C PRO A 213 2.79 14.19 12.54
N GLU A 214 3.34 14.90 11.57
CA GLU A 214 4.35 14.36 10.65
C GLU A 214 5.77 14.37 11.22
N SER A 215 6.60 13.50 10.65
CA SER A 215 8.03 13.47 10.84
C SER A 215 8.74 13.15 9.51
N LYS A 216 10.06 12.90 9.58
CA LYS A 216 10.82 12.48 8.39
C LYS A 216 10.33 11.16 7.79
N LYS A 217 9.91 10.20 8.65
CA LYS A 217 9.46 8.87 8.22
C LYS A 217 7.94 8.72 8.24
N VAL A 218 7.22 9.48 9.06
CA VAL A 218 5.75 9.40 9.15
C VAL A 218 5.13 10.59 8.44
N LYS A 219 4.39 10.36 7.36
CA LYS A 219 3.86 11.41 6.48
C LYS A 219 2.39 11.18 6.15
N HIS A 220 1.70 12.24 5.74
CA HIS A 220 0.38 12.12 5.10
C HIS A 220 0.49 11.35 3.79
N PHE A 221 -0.59 10.64 3.42
CA PHE A 221 -0.55 9.74 2.27
C PHE A 221 -0.20 10.43 0.95
N ASN A 222 -0.65 11.66 0.73
CA ASN A 222 -0.34 12.42 -0.48
C ASN A 222 1.17 12.64 -0.71
N LYS A 223 2.02 12.60 0.31
CA LYS A 223 3.48 12.76 0.17
C LYS A 223 4.19 11.52 -0.36
N ILE A 224 3.49 10.41 -0.55
CA ILE A 224 4.09 9.19 -1.09
C ILE A 224 4.62 9.40 -2.51
N PHE A 225 3.95 10.23 -3.30
CA PHE A 225 4.31 10.47 -4.70
C PHE A 225 5.63 11.21 -4.81
N ASP A 226 5.84 12.26 -3.99
CA ASP A 226 7.10 13.01 -3.95
C ASP A 226 8.30 12.11 -3.57
N ASP A 227 8.09 11.22 -2.60
CA ASP A 227 9.12 10.30 -2.15
C ASP A 227 9.39 9.19 -3.17
N LEU A 228 8.36 8.68 -3.86
CA LEU A 228 8.53 7.73 -4.97
C LEU A 228 9.26 8.39 -6.14
N ASP A 229 8.92 9.63 -6.50
CA ASP A 229 9.64 10.38 -7.54
C ASP A 229 11.11 10.58 -7.15
N SER A 230 11.40 10.92 -5.89
CA SER A 230 12.79 11.02 -5.40
C SER A 230 13.54 9.69 -5.50
N ILE A 231 12.86 8.56 -5.24
CA ILE A 231 13.45 7.22 -5.37
C ILE A 231 13.72 6.92 -6.84
N PHE A 232 12.76 7.16 -7.72
CA PHE A 232 12.90 6.93 -9.16
C PHE A 232 14.03 7.77 -9.75
N ASP A 233 14.11 9.05 -9.39
CA ASP A 233 15.21 9.92 -9.79
C ASP A 233 16.56 9.35 -9.40
N LYS A 234 16.73 8.93 -8.13
CA LYS A 234 18.00 8.34 -7.66
C LYS A 234 18.29 6.99 -8.31
N TRP A 235 17.27 6.21 -8.60
CA TRP A 235 17.39 4.86 -9.16
C TRP A 235 17.75 4.90 -10.64
N PHE A 236 17.07 5.75 -11.42
CA PHE A 236 17.22 5.83 -12.87
C PHE A 236 18.32 6.81 -13.32
N LYS A 237 18.65 7.87 -12.55
CA LYS A 237 19.79 8.76 -12.87
C LYS A 237 21.16 8.15 -12.57
N LYS A 238 21.22 7.06 -11.77
CA LYS A 238 22.46 6.32 -11.48
C LYS A 238 22.86 5.32 -12.58
N LYS A 239 22.14 5.28 -13.70
CA LYS A 239 22.43 4.44 -14.86
C LYS A 239 22.98 5.27 -16.01
#